data_AF-A0A925XG96-F1
#
_entry.id   AF-A0A925XG96-F1
#
_cell.length_a   1.000
_cell.length_b   1.000
_cell.length_c   1.000
_cell.angle_alpha   90.00
_cell.angle_beta   90.00
_cell.angle_gamma   90.00
#
_symmetry.space_group_name_H-M   'P 1'
#
loop_
_entity.id
_entity.type
_entity.pdbx_description
1 polymer ?
#
loop_
_entity_poly.entity_id
_entity_poly.type
_entity_poly.pdbx_seq_one_letter_code
_entity_poly.pdbx_strand_id
1 'polypeptide(L)'
;MKRLSLLMTLVCLAVVVTAVAQTGDSKKTKGTAKTKSSRVELDALIDKLGKTPPDWFQTTKVNYPPSLDLTWPEKPEGGWNNQKNVGQFLWDVINPNPGRWREGVKLMHQLLTTHQKDPVKREKIMLTLANMYHNLIEDYGRAAFWYRAVGVEKDPE
;
A
#
# COMPACT_ATOMS: atom_id res chain seq x y z
N MET A 1 -75.74 -1.07 -17.33
CA MET A 1 -75.03 -0.76 -18.58
C MET A 1 -73.70 -1.51 -18.57
N LYS A 2 -73.67 -2.74 -19.10
CA LYS A 2 -72.90 -3.19 -20.29
C LYS A 2 -71.39 -2.88 -20.18
N ARG A 3 -70.58 -3.82 -19.65
CA ARG A 3 -69.80 -4.90 -20.31
C ARG A 3 -68.61 -4.42 -21.16
N LEU A 4 -67.39 -4.80 -20.74
CA LEU A 4 -66.23 -5.17 -21.59
C LEU A 4 -65.21 -5.88 -20.65
N SER A 5 -65.09 -7.22 -20.67
CA SER A 5 -64.08 -8.04 -21.39
C SER A 5 -62.63 -7.67 -20.99
N LEU A 6 -61.74 -8.55 -20.53
CA LEU A 6 -61.26 -9.81 -21.12
C LEU A 6 -60.31 -10.47 -20.08
N LEU A 7 -60.59 -11.66 -19.55
CA LEU A 7 -60.06 -12.99 -19.94
C LEU A 7 -58.59 -13.29 -19.57
N MET A 8 -58.40 -14.37 -18.78
CA MET A 8 -57.34 -15.41 -18.84
C MET A 8 -55.87 -14.95 -18.63
N THR A 9 -55.00 -15.59 -17.83
CA THR A 9 -54.77 -17.04 -17.73
C THR A 9 -53.91 -17.35 -16.50
N LEU A 10 -54.26 -18.45 -15.85
CA LEU A 10 -53.54 -19.17 -14.80
C LEU A 10 -52.32 -19.90 -15.40
N VAL A 11 -51.13 -19.83 -14.80
CA VAL A 11 -50.09 -20.86 -14.99
C VAL A 11 -49.29 -21.05 -13.70
N CYS A 12 -49.62 -22.12 -12.96
CA CYS A 12 -48.68 -22.83 -12.11
C CYS A 12 -47.67 -23.54 -13.02
N LEU A 13 -46.37 -23.49 -12.71
CA LEU A 13 -45.44 -24.46 -13.29
C LEU A 13 -44.39 -24.92 -12.27
N ALA A 14 -44.36 -26.24 -12.12
CA ALA A 14 -43.52 -27.02 -11.24
C ALA A 14 -42.03 -26.93 -11.60
N VAL A 15 -41.19 -26.92 -10.57
CA VAL A 15 -39.74 -27.04 -10.68
C VAL A 15 -39.38 -28.51 -10.92
N VAL A 16 -38.85 -28.82 -12.11
CA VAL A 16 -38.19 -30.10 -12.40
C VAL A 16 -36.69 -29.91 -12.16
N VAL A 17 -36.16 -30.59 -11.15
CA VAL A 17 -34.70 -30.64 -10.88
C VAL A 17 -34.12 -31.82 -11.67
N THR A 18 -33.41 -31.53 -12.76
CA THR A 18 -32.52 -32.50 -13.42
C THR A 18 -31.11 -32.34 -12.88
N ALA A 19 -30.63 -33.36 -12.16
CA ALA A 19 -29.24 -33.49 -11.76
C ALA A 19 -28.37 -33.84 -12.97
N VAL A 20 -27.37 -33.01 -13.27
CA VAL A 20 -26.28 -33.33 -14.21
C VAL A 20 -25.07 -33.76 -13.39
N ALA A 21 -24.68 -35.03 -13.54
CA ALA A 21 -23.42 -35.56 -13.06
C ALA A 21 -22.27 -35.04 -13.94
N GLN A 22 -21.27 -34.39 -13.34
CA GLN A 22 -20.02 -34.03 -14.02
C GLN A 22 -18.95 -35.08 -13.69
N THR A 23 -18.68 -35.93 -14.68
CA THR A 23 -17.48 -36.78 -14.77
C THR A 23 -16.24 -35.89 -14.99
N GLY A 24 -15.18 -36.16 -14.22
CA GLY A 24 -13.97 -35.35 -14.20
C GLY A 24 -13.04 -35.51 -15.40
N ASP A 25 -12.15 -34.53 -15.55
CA ASP A 25 -10.80 -34.72 -16.09
C ASP A 25 -9.89 -33.59 -15.55
N SER A 26 -9.35 -33.79 -14.34
CA SER A 26 -8.37 -32.87 -13.75
C SER A 26 -6.99 -33.18 -14.34
N LYS A 27 -6.72 -32.59 -15.51
CA LYS A 27 -5.39 -32.60 -16.13
C LYS A 27 -4.40 -31.86 -15.21
N LYS A 28 -3.62 -32.63 -14.46
CA LYS A 28 -2.55 -32.18 -13.56
C LYS A 28 -1.47 -31.43 -14.37
N THR A 29 -1.54 -30.11 -14.43
CA THR A 29 -0.48 -29.27 -15.00
C THR A 29 0.74 -29.27 -14.08
N LYS A 30 1.91 -29.62 -14.63
CA LYS A 30 3.23 -29.53 -13.98
C LYS A 30 3.51 -28.09 -13.51
N GLY A 31 3.20 -27.78 -12.25
CA GLY A 31 3.21 -26.43 -11.69
C GLY A 31 4.45 -26.02 -10.89
N THR A 32 5.58 -26.72 -10.99
CA THR A 32 6.71 -26.51 -10.06
C THR A 32 7.84 -25.61 -10.58
N ALA A 33 8.03 -25.50 -11.90
CA ALA A 33 9.13 -24.69 -12.47
C ALA A 33 8.75 -23.22 -12.70
N LYS A 34 7.51 -22.95 -13.15
CA LYS A 34 7.03 -21.60 -13.48
C LYS A 34 6.95 -20.67 -12.26
N THR A 35 6.58 -21.21 -11.11
CA THR A 35 6.41 -20.46 -9.85
C THR A 35 7.72 -19.94 -9.26
N LYS A 36 8.84 -20.66 -9.46
CA LYS A 36 10.16 -20.21 -9.01
C LYS A 36 10.68 -19.04 -9.86
N SER A 37 10.52 -19.12 -11.18
CA SER A 37 10.87 -18.02 -12.10
C SER A 37 10.10 -16.74 -11.76
N SER A 38 8.79 -16.85 -11.52
CA SER A 38 7.95 -15.69 -11.21
C SER A 38 8.30 -15.00 -9.88
N ARG A 39 8.83 -15.75 -8.89
CA ARG A 39 9.31 -15.16 -7.62
C ARG A 39 10.60 -14.36 -7.84
N VAL A 40 11.57 -14.95 -8.55
CA VAL A 40 12.84 -14.28 -8.86
C VAL A 40 12.62 -13.02 -9.69
N GLU A 41 11.74 -13.07 -10.69
CA GLU A 41 11.37 -11.92 -11.51
C GLU A 41 10.71 -10.80 -10.68
N LEU A 42 9.81 -11.16 -9.76
CA LEU A 42 9.17 -10.21 -8.85
C LEU A 42 10.19 -9.57 -7.90
N ASP A 43 11.12 -10.36 -7.34
CA ASP A 43 12.15 -9.86 -6.45
C ASP A 43 13.08 -8.87 -7.16
N ALA A 44 13.47 -9.18 -8.40
CA ALA A 44 14.26 -8.27 -9.23
C ALA A 44 13.49 -6.98 -9.56
N LEU A 45 12.17 -7.06 -9.79
CA LEU A 45 11.34 -5.90 -10.04
C LEU A 45 11.25 -4.99 -8.80
N ILE A 46 11.01 -5.57 -7.62
CA ILE A 46 10.96 -4.84 -6.35
C ILE A 46 12.28 -4.14 -6.08
N ASP A 47 13.40 -4.83 -6.25
CA ASP A 47 14.74 -4.26 -6.07
C ASP A 47 15.00 -3.09 -7.03
N LYS A 48 14.67 -3.26 -8.31
CA LYS A 48 14.79 -2.21 -9.32
C LYS A 48 13.97 -0.98 -8.98
N LEU A 49 12.69 -1.16 -8.63
CA LEU A 49 11.78 -0.05 -8.32
C LEU A 49 12.24 0.68 -7.04
N GLY A 50 12.58 -0.07 -6.00
CA GLY A 50 13.04 0.48 -4.72
C GLY A 50 14.32 1.30 -4.80
N LYS A 51 15.27 0.87 -5.63
CA LYS A 51 16.54 1.58 -5.87
C LYS A 51 16.43 2.75 -6.85
N THR A 52 15.32 2.85 -7.58
CA THR A 52 15.11 3.89 -8.59
C THR A 52 14.16 4.96 -8.07
N PRO A 53 14.62 6.21 -7.86
CA PRO A 53 13.73 7.30 -7.48
C PRO A 53 12.58 7.46 -8.50
N PRO A 54 11.35 7.75 -8.05
CA PRO A 54 10.28 8.14 -8.95
C PRO A 54 10.64 9.38 -9.79
N ASP A 55 10.01 9.54 -10.96
CA ASP A 55 10.23 10.66 -11.88
C ASP A 55 10.02 12.04 -11.22
N TRP A 56 9.03 12.14 -10.34
CA TRP A 56 8.69 13.36 -9.60
C TRP A 56 9.68 13.69 -8.47
N PHE A 57 10.52 12.75 -8.04
CA PHE A 57 11.29 12.86 -6.80
C PHE A 57 12.24 14.07 -6.80
N GLN A 58 12.97 14.30 -7.89
CA GLN A 58 13.90 15.42 -7.97
C GLN A 58 13.19 16.78 -7.99
N THR A 59 12.07 16.87 -8.69
CA THR A 59 11.29 18.12 -8.84
C THR A 59 10.45 18.48 -7.62
N THR A 60 10.14 17.51 -6.76
CA THR A 60 9.31 17.74 -5.57
C THR A 60 10.05 18.62 -4.59
N LYS A 61 9.43 19.69 -4.09
CA LYS A 61 9.98 20.53 -3.02
C LYS A 61 9.45 20.04 -1.68
N VAL A 62 10.29 20.07 -0.66
CA VAL A 62 9.87 19.75 0.71
C VAL A 62 9.53 21.06 1.42
N ASN A 63 8.28 21.20 1.86
CA ASN A 63 7.81 22.36 2.61
C ASN A 63 7.34 21.92 4.00
N TYR A 64 8.12 22.24 5.04
CA TYR A 64 7.72 22.03 6.43
C TYR A 64 7.96 23.30 7.27
N PRO A 65 7.27 23.44 8.41
CA PRO A 65 7.47 24.56 9.31
C PRO A 65 8.93 24.63 9.80
N PRO A 66 9.55 25.83 9.89
CA PRO A 66 10.91 25.96 10.41
C PRO A 66 11.08 25.43 11.85
N SER A 67 10.00 25.32 12.60
CA SER A 67 9.96 24.78 13.97
C SER A 67 9.90 23.25 14.04
N LEU A 68 9.80 22.55 12.90
CA LEU A 68 9.68 21.10 12.89
C LEU A 68 11.00 20.47 13.36
N ASP A 69 10.94 19.69 14.43
CA ASP A 69 12.10 19.02 15.00
C ASP A 69 12.47 17.79 14.17
N LEU A 70 13.45 17.98 13.28
CA LEU A 70 13.97 16.94 12.39
C LEU A 70 14.85 15.91 13.12
N THR A 71 15.14 16.09 14.42
CA THR A 71 15.75 15.02 15.21
C THR A 71 14.78 13.85 15.42
N TRP A 72 13.48 14.08 15.22
CA TRP A 72 12.38 13.12 15.32
C TRP A 72 12.45 12.22 16.56
N PRO A 73 12.36 12.80 17.77
CA PRO A 73 12.40 12.04 19.00
C PRO A 73 11.25 11.03 19.06
N GLU A 74 11.48 9.90 19.73
CA GLU A 74 10.46 8.88 19.95
C GLU A 74 9.27 9.46 20.72
N LYS A 75 9.58 10.20 21.80
CA LYS A 75 8.62 10.95 22.58
C LYS A 75 8.82 12.45 22.36
N PRO A 76 7.93 13.15 21.64
CA PRO A 76 7.99 14.60 21.58
C PRO A 76 7.73 15.22 22.96
N GLU A 77 8.37 16.35 23.21
CA GLU A 77 8.08 17.15 24.41
C GLU A 77 6.70 17.84 24.29
N GLY A 78 5.98 17.88 25.40
CA GLY A 78 4.67 18.53 25.48
C GLY A 78 3.52 17.74 24.86
N GLY A 79 2.43 18.46 24.56
CA GLY A 79 1.24 17.90 23.93
C GLY A 79 1.39 17.71 22.42
N TRP A 80 0.30 17.31 21.77
CA TRP A 80 0.25 17.19 20.32
C TRP A 80 0.51 18.55 19.64
N ASN A 81 1.53 18.60 18.80
CA ASN A 81 1.96 19.76 18.03
C ASN A 81 2.59 19.34 16.69
N ASN A 82 1.76 19.34 15.64
CA ASN A 82 2.15 19.01 14.27
C ASN A 82 3.12 20.02 13.63
N GLN A 83 3.41 21.15 14.27
CA GLN A 83 4.44 22.11 13.82
C GLN A 83 5.82 21.80 14.43
N LYS A 84 5.90 20.86 15.36
CA LYS A 84 7.13 20.48 16.07
C LYS A 84 7.50 19.02 15.91
N ASN A 85 6.55 18.09 15.83
CA ASN A 85 6.87 16.67 15.68
C ASN A 85 6.60 16.17 14.25
N VAL A 86 7.59 15.50 13.65
CA VAL A 86 7.51 14.93 12.29
C VAL A 86 6.34 13.97 12.12
N GLY A 87 6.11 13.05 13.06
CA GLY A 87 5.03 12.06 12.93
C GLY A 87 3.65 12.72 12.94
N GLN A 88 3.48 13.72 13.81
CA GLN A 88 2.24 14.51 13.91
C GLN A 88 2.05 15.42 12.70
N PHE A 89 3.14 15.99 12.15
CA PHE A 89 3.11 16.71 10.87
C PHE A 89 2.67 15.81 9.72
N LEU A 90 3.23 14.61 9.62
CA LEU A 90 2.79 13.65 8.61
C LEU A 90 1.30 13.35 8.76
N TRP A 91 0.84 13.09 9.98
CA TRP A 91 -0.56 12.73 10.26
C TRP A 91 -1.55 13.85 9.96
N ASP A 92 -1.36 15.06 10.49
CA ASP A 92 -2.34 16.14 10.37
C ASP A 92 -2.21 16.93 9.06
N VAL A 93 -1.01 16.96 8.47
CA VAL A 93 -0.70 17.91 7.40
C VAL A 93 -0.38 17.22 6.08
N ILE A 94 0.32 16.09 6.08
CA ILE A 94 0.63 15.38 4.83
C ILE A 94 -0.49 14.42 4.45
N ASN A 95 -0.85 13.48 5.34
CA ASN A 95 -1.78 12.39 5.06
C ASN A 95 -3.13 12.84 4.49
N PRO A 96 -3.84 13.85 5.05
CA PRO A 96 -5.14 14.27 4.52
C PRO A 96 -5.04 15.03 3.19
N ASN A 97 -3.83 15.34 2.70
CA ASN A 97 -3.61 16.23 1.56
C ASN A 97 -2.88 15.52 0.42
N PRO A 98 -3.59 14.95 -0.58
CA PRO A 98 -2.99 14.24 -1.71
C PRO A 98 -1.92 15.01 -2.48
N GLY A 99 -2.12 16.32 -2.65
CA GLY A 99 -1.13 17.21 -3.28
C GLY A 99 0.21 17.30 -2.55
N ARG A 100 0.28 16.83 -1.30
CA ARG A 100 1.46 16.90 -0.43
C ARG A 100 2.13 15.56 -0.17
N TRP A 101 1.54 14.45 -0.62
CA TRP A 101 2.07 13.11 -0.34
C TRP A 101 3.52 12.93 -0.82
N ARG A 102 3.82 13.43 -2.02
CA ARG A 102 5.20 13.41 -2.58
C ARG A 102 6.17 14.21 -1.71
N GLU A 103 5.75 15.35 -1.18
CA GLU A 103 6.58 16.16 -0.27
C GLU A 103 6.93 15.38 0.99
N GLY A 104 5.95 14.70 1.58
CA GLY A 104 6.16 13.88 2.77
C GLY A 104 7.08 12.69 2.51
N VAL A 105 6.95 12.01 1.38
CA VAL A 105 7.90 10.95 0.98
C VAL A 105 9.31 11.52 0.86
N LYS A 106 9.48 12.68 0.21
CA LYS A 106 10.80 13.32 0.08
C LYS A 106 11.37 13.77 1.43
N LEU A 107 10.54 14.24 2.36
CA LEU A 107 10.94 14.52 3.74
C LEU A 107 11.47 13.25 4.44
N MET A 108 10.80 12.10 4.29
CA MET A 108 11.27 10.85 4.88
C MET A 108 12.61 10.39 4.28
N HIS A 109 12.82 10.54 2.98
CA HIS A 109 14.13 10.29 2.37
C HIS A 109 15.21 11.22 2.92
N GLN A 110 14.91 12.51 3.12
CA GLN A 110 15.84 13.44 3.76
C GLN A 110 16.21 12.97 5.18
N LEU A 111 15.22 12.59 6.00
CA LEU A 111 15.48 12.06 7.34
C LEU A 111 16.29 10.77 7.32
N LEU A 112 16.08 9.90 6.33
CA LEU A 112 16.84 8.65 6.18
C LEU A 112 18.34 8.94 5.97
N THR A 113 18.67 10.00 5.24
CA THR A 113 20.05 10.49 5.08
C THR A 113 20.56 11.15 6.37
N THR A 114 19.77 12.02 7.00
CA THR A 114 20.16 12.71 8.25
C THR A 114 20.50 11.72 9.37
N HIS A 115 19.70 10.67 9.51
CA HIS A 115 19.81 9.69 10.59
C HIS A 115 20.56 8.42 10.17
N GLN A 116 21.45 8.49 9.18
CA GLN A 116 22.10 7.31 8.59
C GLN A 116 22.94 6.45 9.56
N LYS A 117 23.28 6.98 10.75
CA LYS A 117 24.03 6.27 11.79
C LYS A 117 23.17 5.82 12.98
N ASP A 118 21.87 6.09 12.96
CA ASP A 118 20.93 5.72 14.01
C ASP A 118 20.03 4.58 13.49
N PRO A 119 20.34 3.30 13.81
CA PRO A 119 19.61 2.17 13.26
C PRO A 119 18.12 2.19 13.64
N VAL A 120 17.79 2.61 14.86
CA VAL A 120 16.40 2.66 15.35
C VAL A 120 15.60 3.70 14.57
N LYS A 121 16.13 4.91 14.39
CA LYS A 121 15.46 5.93 13.58
C LYS A 121 15.36 5.51 12.11
N ARG A 122 16.41 4.91 11.56
CA ARG A 122 16.38 4.42 10.18
C ARG A 122 15.27 3.41 9.95
N GLU A 123 15.12 2.43 10.84
CA GLU A 123 14.05 1.44 10.73
C GLU A 123 12.67 2.11 10.75
N LYS A 124 12.43 3.00 11.72
CA LYS A 124 11.20 3.80 11.80
C LYS A 124 10.93 4.61 10.53
N ILE A 125 11.95 5.26 9.97
CA ILE A 125 11.85 6.04 8.73
C ILE A 125 11.53 5.13 7.54
N MET A 126 12.20 3.98 7.43
CA MET A 126 11.97 3.02 6.33
C MET A 126 10.58 2.40 6.40
N LEU A 127 10.09 2.05 7.60
CA LEU A 127 8.71 1.59 7.79
C LEU A 127 7.70 2.67 7.43
N THR A 128 7.99 3.93 7.78
CA THR A 128 7.16 5.07 7.39
C THR A 128 7.15 5.26 5.86
N LEU A 129 8.30 5.16 5.19
CA LEU A 129 8.39 5.18 3.72
C LEU A 129 7.55 4.06 3.10
N ALA A 130 7.63 2.84 3.62
CA ALA A 130 6.85 1.70 3.14
C ALA A 130 5.34 2.00 3.20
N ASN A 131 4.88 2.47 4.36
CA ASN A 131 3.48 2.86 4.58
C ASN A 131 3.04 4.01 3.66
N MET A 132 3.88 5.02 3.44
CA MET A 132 3.53 6.14 2.57
C MET A 132 3.46 5.73 1.09
N TYR A 133 4.43 4.94 0.61
CA TYR A 133 4.38 4.40 -0.74
C TYR A 133 3.16 3.50 -0.94
N HIS A 134 2.79 2.70 0.07
CA HIS A 134 1.63 1.81 0.01
C HIS A 134 0.29 2.56 0.07
N ASN A 135 0.08 3.35 1.13
CA ASN A 135 -1.22 3.91 1.49
C ASN A 135 -1.53 5.25 0.81
N LEU A 136 -0.49 5.99 0.40
CA LEU A 136 -0.65 7.32 -0.18
C LEU A 136 -0.32 7.30 -1.67
N ILE A 137 0.85 6.80 -2.05
CA ILE A 137 1.29 6.85 -3.46
C ILE A 137 0.75 5.66 -4.29
N GLU A 138 0.31 4.59 -3.63
CA GLU A 138 -0.09 3.32 -4.27
C GLU A 138 1.03 2.70 -5.14
N ASP A 139 2.28 2.96 -4.78
CA ASP A 139 3.45 2.38 -5.41
C ASP A 139 3.88 1.12 -4.65
N TYR A 140 3.16 0.04 -4.90
CA TYR A 140 3.31 -1.21 -4.17
C TYR A 140 4.71 -1.85 -4.34
N GLY A 141 5.34 -1.65 -5.50
CA GLY A 141 6.69 -2.16 -5.76
C GLY A 141 7.74 -1.47 -4.88
N ARG A 142 7.70 -0.14 -4.78
CA ARG A 142 8.58 0.60 -3.86
C ARG A 142 8.19 0.36 -2.40
N ALA A 143 6.91 0.24 -2.08
CA ALA A 143 6.47 -0.10 -0.73
C ALA A 143 7.06 -1.45 -0.26
N ALA A 144 6.96 -2.48 -1.10
CA ALA A 144 7.50 -3.81 -0.80
C ALA A 144 9.01 -3.77 -0.55
N PHE A 145 9.76 -2.98 -1.33
CA PHE A 145 11.20 -2.78 -1.10
C PHE A 145 11.48 -2.25 0.31
N TRP A 146 10.72 -1.23 0.76
CA TRP A 146 10.92 -0.65 2.09
C TRP A 146 10.46 -1.58 3.21
N TYR A 147 9.36 -2.33 3.04
CA TYR A 147 8.95 -3.36 4.00
C TYR A 147 10.00 -4.46 4.16
N ARG A 148 10.62 -4.90 3.07
CA ARG A 148 11.76 -5.85 3.10
C ARG A 148 12.96 -5.27 3.82
N ALA A 149 13.28 -4.01 3.60
CA ALA A 149 14.40 -3.34 4.25
C ALA A 149 14.27 -3.30 5.78
N VAL A 150 13.05 -3.30 6.32
CA VAL A 150 12.77 -3.39 7.77
C VAL A 150 12.45 -4.82 8.25
N GLY A 151 12.54 -5.82 7.38
CA GLY A 151 12.40 -7.22 7.75
C GLY A 151 10.98 -7.70 8.02
N VAL A 152 9.92 -7.00 7.58
CA VAL A 152 8.51 -7.40 7.81
C VAL A 152 8.16 -8.76 7.19
N GLU A 153 8.93 -9.24 6.21
CA GLU A 153 8.75 -10.57 5.60
C GLU A 153 9.37 -11.72 6.41
N LYS A 154 10.11 -11.44 7.50
CA LYS A 154 10.69 -12.48 8.35
C LYS A 154 9.67 -12.96 9.36
N ASP A 155 9.61 -14.27 9.60
CA ASP A 155 8.84 -14.83 10.70
C ASP A 155 9.38 -14.30 12.04
N PRO A 156 8.53 -14.01 13.04
CA PRO A 156 9.01 -13.69 14.38
C PRO A 156 9.77 -14.89 14.95
N GLU A 157 10.98 -14.65 15.45
CA GLU A 157 11.81 -15.66 16.15
C GLU A 157 11.19 -16.09 17.49
#